data_AF-A0A6M3LZ53-F1
#
_entry.id   AF-A0A6M3LZ53-F1
#
_cell.length_a   1.000
_cell.length_b   1.000
_cell.length_c   1.000
_cell.angle_alpha   90.00
_cell.angle_beta   90.00
_cell.angle_gamma   90.00
#
_symmetry.space_group_name_H-M   'P 1'
#
loop_
_entity.id
_entity.type
_entity.pdbx_description
1 polymer ?
#
loop_
_entity_poly.entity_id
_entity_poly.type
_entity_poly.pdbx_seq_one_letter_code
_entity_poly.pdbx_strand_id
1 'polypeptide(L)'
;MEKKHEFCPADRYRYDFGICSSTNGFAQIDTWQDASYFGTWANPEKLVIFSYVEGDCYTTKCDTVKEFIDEIHAIKKWNDESGGDRGFKGIDPGLRPEAIQKWREIGLEALLH
;
A
#
# COMPACT_ATOMS: atom_id res chain seq x y z
N MET A 1 -5.30 9.64 -13.35
CA MET A 1 -4.93 8.35 -12.74
C MET A 1 -4.90 7.22 -13.76
N GLU A 2 -3.87 6.36 -13.70
CA GLU A 2 -3.70 5.15 -14.52
C GLU A 2 -3.86 3.88 -13.66
N LYS A 3 -4.52 2.83 -14.19
CA LYS A 3 -4.63 1.52 -13.53
C LYS A 3 -4.14 0.43 -14.48
N LYS A 4 -3.26 -0.44 -13.97
CA LYS A 4 -2.67 -1.57 -14.70
C LYS A 4 -2.98 -2.87 -13.97
N HIS A 5 -3.31 -3.90 -14.75
CA HIS A 5 -3.51 -5.27 -14.28
C HIS A 5 -2.55 -6.20 -15.00
N GLU A 6 -1.87 -7.05 -14.25
CA GLU A 6 -0.93 -8.05 -14.73
C GLU A 6 -1.08 -9.34 -13.93
N PHE A 7 -0.56 -10.45 -14.47
CA PHE A 7 -0.50 -11.72 -13.75
C PHE A 7 0.96 -12.16 -13.56
N CYS A 8 1.34 -12.48 -12.33
CA CYS A 8 2.64 -12.99 -11.95
C CYS A 8 2.49 -14.12 -10.92
N PRO A 9 2.60 -15.39 -11.31
CA PRO A 9 2.39 -16.52 -10.40
C PRO A 9 3.57 -16.63 -9.41
N ALA A 10 3.45 -15.97 -8.26
CA ALA A 10 4.50 -15.84 -7.26
C ALA A 10 3.91 -15.94 -5.83
N ASP A 11 4.68 -15.46 -4.86
CA ASP A 11 4.23 -15.18 -3.49
C ASP A 11 4.42 -13.68 -3.24
N ARG A 12 3.66 -13.08 -2.31
CA ARG A 12 3.79 -11.66 -1.95
C ARG A 12 5.23 -11.27 -1.61
N TYR A 13 6.02 -12.21 -1.07
CA TYR A 13 7.39 -11.95 -0.63
C TYR A 13 8.30 -11.50 -1.78
N ARG A 14 7.94 -11.84 -3.03
CA ARG A 14 8.59 -11.28 -4.23
C ARG A 14 8.55 -9.75 -4.24
N TYR A 15 7.47 -9.16 -3.73
CA TYR A 15 7.24 -7.72 -3.68
C TYR A 15 7.78 -7.12 -2.39
N ASP A 16 7.51 -7.75 -1.24
CA ASP A 16 8.05 -7.31 0.07
C ASP A 16 9.56 -7.09 0.04
N PHE A 17 10.29 -8.04 -0.53
CA PHE A 17 11.74 -8.00 -0.62
C PHE A 17 12.26 -7.50 -1.98
N GLY A 18 11.37 -7.09 -2.87
CA GLY A 18 11.67 -6.65 -4.23
C GLY A 18 11.24 -5.22 -4.47
N ILE A 19 10.45 -5.02 -5.53
CA ILE A 19 10.07 -3.69 -6.02
C ILE A 19 9.28 -2.87 -4.98
N CYS A 20 8.53 -3.53 -4.10
CA CYS A 20 7.74 -2.89 -3.04
C CYS A 20 8.47 -2.87 -1.68
N SER A 21 9.78 -3.13 -1.64
CA SER A 21 10.52 -3.02 -0.40
C SER A 21 10.59 -1.58 0.11
N SER A 22 10.73 -1.42 1.41
CA SER A 22 10.91 -0.12 2.06
C SER A 22 12.12 0.64 1.53
N THR A 23 13.17 -0.05 1.08
CA THR A 23 14.34 0.57 0.41
C THR A 23 13.98 1.31 -0.87
N ASN A 24 12.92 0.87 -1.57
CA ASN A 24 12.40 1.47 -2.80
C ASN A 24 11.31 2.54 -2.54
N GLY A 25 11.10 2.93 -1.26
CA GLY A 25 10.17 3.97 -0.83
C GLY A 25 8.72 3.51 -0.70
N PHE A 26 8.48 2.20 -0.73
CA PHE A 26 7.15 1.64 -0.48
C PHE A 26 6.93 1.39 1.01
N ALA A 27 5.71 1.59 1.46
CA ALA A 27 5.21 1.17 2.77
C ALA A 27 4.17 0.07 2.55
N GLN A 28 4.17 -0.95 3.39
CA GLN A 28 3.09 -1.94 3.37
C GLN A 28 1.84 -1.30 3.99
N ILE A 29 0.67 -1.56 3.38
CA ILE A 29 -0.61 -1.23 3.98
C ILE A 29 -1.09 -2.51 4.66
N ASP A 30 -1.01 -2.52 5.99
CA ASP A 30 -1.34 -3.67 6.80
C ASP A 30 -2.85 -3.81 6.95
N THR A 31 -3.35 -5.01 6.64
CA THR A 31 -4.78 -5.31 6.65
C THR A 31 -5.08 -6.63 7.32
N TRP A 32 -6.35 -6.88 7.63
CA TRP A 32 -6.82 -8.20 8.10
C TRP A 32 -6.63 -9.34 7.09
N GLN A 33 -6.38 -9.01 5.81
CA GLN A 33 -6.21 -9.99 4.74
C GLN A 33 -4.75 -10.39 4.52
N ASP A 34 -3.80 -9.76 5.21
CA ASP A 34 -2.38 -10.00 4.99
C ASP A 34 -2.05 -11.49 5.16
N ALA A 35 -1.58 -12.08 4.07
CA ALA A 35 -1.24 -13.50 3.97
C ALA A 35 -0.14 -13.67 2.93
N SER A 36 0.53 -14.81 2.86
CA SER A 36 1.62 -15.03 1.87
C SER A 36 1.14 -14.86 0.41
N TYR A 37 -0.16 -15.00 0.16
CA TYR A 37 -0.78 -14.83 -1.15
C TYR A 37 -1.48 -13.48 -1.35
N PHE A 38 -1.43 -12.54 -0.38
CA PHE A 38 -2.07 -11.23 -0.47
C PHE A 38 -1.25 -10.11 0.20
N GLY A 39 -1.14 -8.97 -0.48
CA GLY A 39 -0.55 -7.77 0.12
C GLY A 39 -0.90 -6.49 -0.64
N THR A 40 -0.80 -5.36 0.04
CA THR A 40 -0.94 -4.03 -0.54
C THR A 40 0.22 -3.14 -0.07
N TRP A 41 0.78 -2.34 -0.97
CA TRP A 41 1.88 -1.43 -0.70
C TRP A 41 1.63 -0.09 -1.38
N ALA A 42 2.18 0.98 -0.82
CA ALA A 42 2.03 2.31 -1.37
C ALA A 42 3.33 3.11 -1.27
N ASN A 43 3.61 3.89 -2.30
CA ASN A 43 4.77 4.78 -2.39
C ASN A 43 4.27 6.23 -2.54
N PRO A 44 4.39 7.06 -1.49
CA PRO A 44 3.87 8.42 -1.48
C PRO A 44 4.73 9.41 -2.27
N GLU A 45 5.98 9.06 -2.60
CA GLU A 45 6.83 9.89 -3.46
C GLU A 45 6.46 9.71 -4.94
N LYS A 46 6.16 8.48 -5.33
CA LYS A 46 5.80 8.11 -6.71
C LYS A 46 4.29 8.16 -6.98
N LEU A 47 3.48 8.34 -5.94
CA LEU A 47 2.02 8.29 -5.98
C LEU A 47 1.50 6.96 -6.58
N VAL A 48 2.13 5.86 -6.17
CA VAL A 48 1.82 4.51 -6.66
C VAL A 48 1.27 3.66 -5.54
N ILE A 49 0.21 2.92 -5.82
CA ILE A 49 -0.34 1.87 -4.97
C ILE A 49 -0.25 0.57 -5.76
N PHE A 50 0.26 -0.48 -5.11
CA PHE A 50 0.38 -1.81 -5.67
C PHE A 50 -0.36 -2.81 -4.78
N SER A 51 -1.13 -3.72 -5.36
CA SER A 51 -1.69 -4.85 -4.64
C SER A 51 -1.46 -6.15 -5.39
N TYR A 52 -1.33 -7.22 -4.62
CA TYR A 52 -1.10 -8.57 -5.07
C TYR A 52 -2.13 -9.50 -4.44
N VAL A 53 -2.74 -10.37 -5.24
CA VAL A 53 -3.62 -11.45 -4.77
C VAL A 53 -3.50 -12.67 -5.67
N GLU A 54 -2.96 -13.77 -5.13
CA GLU A 54 -2.91 -15.09 -5.81
C GLU A 54 -2.41 -15.06 -7.28
N GLY A 55 -1.49 -14.16 -7.58
CA GLY A 55 -0.91 -13.96 -8.90
C GLY A 55 -1.39 -12.70 -9.61
N ASP A 56 -2.58 -12.20 -9.30
CA ASP A 56 -3.08 -10.95 -9.85
C ASP A 56 -2.37 -9.75 -9.21
N CYS A 57 -1.88 -8.86 -10.07
CA CYS A 57 -1.14 -7.67 -9.71
C CYS A 57 -1.91 -6.44 -10.19
N TYR A 58 -2.27 -5.55 -9.28
CA TYR A 58 -2.90 -4.28 -9.62
C TYR A 58 -1.97 -3.13 -9.25
N THR A 59 -1.71 -2.24 -10.21
CA THR A 59 -0.97 -1.00 -9.97
C THR A 59 -1.86 0.18 -10.27
N THR A 60 -2.05 1.05 -9.30
CA THR A 60 -2.68 2.36 -9.47
C THR A 60 -1.61 3.43 -9.39
N LYS A 61 -1.48 4.24 -10.43
CA LYS A 61 -0.60 5.42 -10.44
C LYS A 61 -1.46 6.68 -10.50
N CYS A 62 -1.39 7.47 -9.44
CA CYS A 62 -2.13 8.72 -9.32
C CYS A 62 -1.33 9.87 -9.97
N ASP A 63 -2.03 10.82 -10.57
CA ASP A 63 -1.42 11.99 -11.19
C ASP A 63 -1.25 13.13 -10.17
N THR A 64 -2.01 13.09 -9.08
CA THR A 64 -1.97 14.11 -8.02
C THR A 64 -1.91 13.48 -6.63
N VAL A 65 -1.36 14.25 -5.69
CA VAL A 65 -1.34 13.89 -4.26
C VAL A 65 -2.76 13.68 -3.72
N LYS A 66 -3.73 14.48 -4.18
CA LYS A 66 -5.13 14.34 -3.77
C LYS A 66 -5.70 12.99 -4.17
N GLU A 67 -5.52 12.58 -5.42
CA GLU A 67 -5.97 11.26 -5.90
C GLU A 67 -5.34 10.12 -5.09
N PHE A 68 -4.05 10.22 -4.77
CA PHE A 68 -3.37 9.23 -3.94
C PHE A 68 -3.95 9.14 -2.53
N ILE A 69 -4.17 10.29 -1.87
CA ILE A 69 -4.83 10.35 -0.55
C ILE A 69 -6.24 9.74 -0.61
N ASP A 70 -7.02 10.06 -1.65
CA ASP A 70 -8.37 9.54 -1.82
C ASP A 70 -8.36 8.00 -1.96
N GLU A 71 -7.43 7.43 -2.74
CA GLU A 71 -7.32 5.97 -2.89
C GLU A 71 -6.86 5.28 -1.58
N ILE A 72 -5.92 5.87 -0.82
CA ILE A 72 -5.54 5.34 0.50
C ILE A 72 -6.74 5.33 1.45
N HIS A 73 -7.54 6.40 1.49
CA HIS A 73 -8.75 6.44 2.30
C HIS A 73 -9.82 5.45 1.81
N ALA A 74 -9.93 5.22 0.50
CA ALA A 74 -10.83 4.20 -0.05
C ALA A 74 -10.41 2.79 0.40
N ILE A 75 -9.11 2.47 0.37
CA ILE A 75 -8.56 1.19 0.85
C ILE A 75 -8.84 1.02 2.34
N LYS A 76 -8.58 2.06 3.14
CA LYS A 76 -8.90 2.04 4.57
C LYS A 76 -10.37 1.77 4.81
N LYS A 77 -11.25 2.55 4.18
CA LYS A 77 -12.71 2.44 4.32
C LYS A 77 -13.19 1.03 3.97
N TRP A 78 -12.76 0.50 2.83
CA TRP A 78 -13.18 -0.83 2.40
C TRP A 78 -12.72 -1.92 3.39
N ASN A 79 -11.51 -1.81 3.92
CA ASN A 79 -10.99 -2.75 4.91
C ASN A 79 -11.73 -2.65 6.26
N ASP A 80 -12.05 -1.46 6.72
CA ASP A 80 -12.85 -1.25 7.93
C ASP A 80 -14.26 -1.83 7.79
N GLU A 81 -14.90 -1.59 6.64
CA GLU A 81 -16.25 -2.09 6.34
C GLU A 81 -16.27 -3.62 6.15
N SER A 82 -15.26 -4.20 5.51
CA SER A 82 -15.23 -5.63 5.16
C SER A 82 -14.63 -6.51 6.26
N GLY A 83 -13.66 -5.98 7.02
CA GLY A 83 -12.94 -6.70 8.07
C GLY A 83 -13.45 -6.45 9.48
N GLY A 84 -14.36 -5.48 9.69
CA GLY A 84 -14.86 -5.09 11.00
C GLY A 84 -13.71 -4.74 11.96
N ASP A 85 -13.74 -5.29 13.18
CA ASP A 85 -12.68 -5.08 14.20
C ASP A 85 -11.27 -5.51 13.75
N ARG A 86 -11.18 -6.32 12.69
CA ARG A 86 -9.91 -6.72 12.12
C ARG A 86 -9.40 -5.77 11.04
N GLY A 87 -10.26 -4.94 10.44
CA GLY A 87 -10.09 -4.11 9.23
C GLY A 87 -8.69 -3.56 8.88
N PHE A 88 -8.60 -2.24 8.70
CA PHE A 88 -7.33 -1.59 8.39
C PHE A 88 -6.44 -1.56 9.64
N LYS A 89 -5.16 -1.91 9.53
CA LYS A 89 -4.24 -1.96 10.68
C LYS A 89 -3.28 -0.79 10.74
N GLY A 90 -2.83 -0.31 9.59
CA GLY A 90 -1.86 0.78 9.52
C GLY A 90 -1.11 0.77 8.20
N ILE A 91 -0.18 1.70 8.09
CA ILE A 91 0.81 1.76 7.03
C ILE A 91 2.16 1.62 7.70
N ASP A 92 2.91 0.57 7.38
CA ASP A 92 4.26 0.33 7.87
C ASP A 92 5.29 0.95 6.89
N PRO A 93 5.84 2.14 7.19
CA PRO A 93 6.86 2.78 6.35
C PRO A 93 8.24 2.12 6.49
N GLY A 94 8.37 1.10 7.34
CA GLY A 94 9.62 0.48 7.75
C GLY A 94 10.38 1.32 8.78
N LEU A 95 11.58 0.84 9.12
CA LEU A 95 12.37 1.35 10.25
C LEU A 95 13.16 2.64 9.96
N ARG A 96 13.06 3.18 8.73
CA ARG A 96 13.88 4.32 8.30
C ARG A 96 13.17 5.64 8.60
N PRO A 97 13.77 6.58 9.36
CA PRO A 97 13.11 7.85 9.70
C PRO A 97 12.67 8.66 8.48
N GLU A 98 13.45 8.63 7.39
CA GLU A 98 13.12 9.32 6.15
C GLU A 98 11.86 8.78 5.47
N ALA A 99 11.51 7.51 5.69
CA ALA A 99 10.34 6.88 5.08
C ALA A 99 9.02 7.46 5.60
N ILE A 100 9.02 8.09 6.79
CA ILE A 100 7.85 8.69 7.43
C ILE A 100 7.57 10.10 6.88
N GLN A 101 8.61 10.83 6.48
CA GLN A 101 8.53 12.26 6.20
C GLN A 101 7.49 12.59 5.11
N LYS A 102 7.47 11.81 4.03
CA LYS A 102 6.54 12.04 2.93
C LYS A 102 5.08 11.82 3.34
N TRP A 103 4.80 10.84 4.20
CA TRP A 103 3.45 10.59 4.72
C TRP A 103 2.93 11.75 5.58
N ARG A 104 3.81 12.38 6.37
CA ARG A 104 3.47 13.58 7.15
C ARG A 104 3.13 14.76 6.26
N GLU A 105 3.95 15.02 5.24
CA GLU A 105 3.73 16.14 4.32
C GLU A 105 2.39 16.07 3.58
N ILE A 106 1.93 14.87 3.26
CA ILE A 106 0.65 14.65 2.56
C ILE A 106 -0.52 14.40 3.53
N GLY A 107 -0.31 14.54 4.85
CA GLY A 107 -1.37 14.46 5.86
C GLY A 107 -1.86 13.05 6.19
N LEU A 108 -1.07 12.02 5.92
CA LEU A 108 -1.41 10.61 6.20
C LEU A 108 -0.68 10.03 7.43
N GLU A 109 -0.03 10.88 8.23
CA GLU A 109 0.73 10.45 9.42
C GLU A 109 -0.10 9.69 10.45
N ALA A 110 -1.39 10.00 10.56
CA ALA A 110 -2.30 9.34 11.48
C ALA A 110 -2.61 7.88 11.10
N LEU A 111 -2.20 7.45 9.89
CA LEU A 111 -2.37 6.07 9.42
C LEU A 111 -1.12 5.21 9.61
N LEU A 112 0.00 5.80 10.04
CA LEU A 112 1.24 5.06 10.29
C LEU A 112 1.16 4.26 11.60
N HIS A 113 1.89 3.15 11.70
CA HIS A 113 2.08 2.38 12.94
C HIS A 113 3.51 1.86 13.10
#